data_AF-A0A7J2IPZ4-F1
#
_entry.id   AF-A0A7J2IPZ4-F1
#
_cell.length_a   1.000
_cell.length_b   1.000
_cell.length_c   1.000
_cell.angle_alpha   90.00
_cell.angle_beta   90.00
_cell.angle_gamma   90.00
#
_symmetry.space_group_name_H-M   'P 1'
#
loop_
_entity.id
_entity.type
_entity.pdbx_description
1 polymer ?
#
loop_
_entity_poly.entity_id
_entity_poly.type
_entity_poly.pdbx_seq_one_letter_code
_entity_poly.pdbx_strand_id
1 'polypeptide(L)'
;MSLAALTLKLRTLANPRKIKILVSLREKPLSITEIADKFSMPQSTVRKYLLELETGGYVTKTPDGKFKAKDFKIVLSLDHLVKLVKKEEEQLTPLIVKEHGTEILRKLKELALQVKKGKLSIYDVAEHLGLTYFETYVLLEESGLI
;
A
#
# COMPACT_ATOMS: atom_id res chain seq x y z
N MET A 1 -5.20 -5.96 -3.13
CA MET A 1 -4.04 -5.11 -3.52
C MET A 1 -4.62 -3.77 -3.92
N SER A 2 -4.14 -2.66 -3.38
CA SER A 2 -4.58 -1.30 -3.77
C SER A 2 -3.96 -0.88 -5.10
N LEU A 3 -4.47 0.20 -5.70
CA LEU A 3 -3.95 0.77 -6.95
C LEU A 3 -2.53 1.29 -6.75
N ALA A 4 -2.27 1.89 -5.60
CA ALA A 4 -0.93 2.33 -5.20
C ALA A 4 0.05 1.16 -5.10
N ALA A 5 -0.36 0.05 -4.48
CA ALA A 5 0.49 -1.14 -4.36
C ALA A 5 0.75 -1.81 -5.72
N LEU A 6 -0.26 -1.85 -6.60
CA LEU A 6 -0.10 -2.34 -7.97
C LEU A 6 0.86 -1.46 -8.77
N THR A 7 0.68 -0.14 -8.72
CA THR A 7 1.53 0.83 -9.41
C THR A 7 2.98 0.74 -8.95
N LEU A 8 3.21 0.63 -7.63
CA LEU A 8 4.54 0.42 -7.05
C LEU A 8 5.20 -0.84 -7.62
N LYS A 9 4.46 -1.96 -7.60
CA LYS A 9 4.93 -3.25 -8.14
C LYS A 9 5.33 -3.14 -9.60
N LEU A 10 4.51 -2.52 -10.44
CA LEU A 10 4.80 -2.35 -11.87
C LEU A 10 5.99 -1.42 -12.10
N ARG A 11 6.04 -0.29 -11.40
CA ARG A 11 7.16 0.68 -11.47
C ARG A 11 8.49 0.05 -11.08
N THR A 12 8.49 -0.83 -10.07
CA THR A 12 9.71 -1.55 -9.68
C THR A 12 10.21 -2.45 -10.82
N LEU A 13 9.32 -3.14 -11.53
CA LEU A 13 9.68 -4.00 -12.67
C LEU A 13 10.01 -3.23 -13.95
N ALA A 14 9.60 -1.97 -14.06
CA ALA A 14 9.90 -1.13 -15.23
C ALA A 14 11.41 -0.83 -15.41
N ASN A 15 12.26 -1.14 -14.43
CA ASN A 15 13.70 -0.97 -14.55
C ASN A 15 14.38 -2.26 -15.06
N PRO A 16 14.97 -2.26 -16.29
CA PRO A 16 15.58 -3.46 -16.87
C PRO A 16 16.74 -4.04 -16.04
N ARG A 17 17.50 -3.21 -15.32
CA ARG A 17 18.59 -3.69 -14.47
C ARG A 17 18.05 -4.50 -13.29
N LYS A 18 16.93 -4.08 -12.70
CA LYS A 18 16.29 -4.84 -11.61
C LYS A 18 15.75 -6.18 -12.10
N ILE A 19 15.22 -6.25 -13.32
CA ILE A 19 14.81 -7.51 -13.94
C ILE A 19 15.99 -8.46 -14.11
N LYS A 20 17.14 -7.97 -14.62
CA LYS A 20 18.35 -8.79 -14.74
C LYS A 20 18.84 -9.32 -13.40
N ILE A 21 18.79 -8.49 -12.35
CA ILE A 21 19.10 -8.92 -10.98
C ILE A 21 18.14 -10.02 -10.54
N LEU A 22 16.82 -9.84 -10.72
CA LEU A 22 15.82 -10.86 -10.36
C LEU A 22 16.07 -12.21 -11.02
N VAL A 23 16.40 -12.23 -12.32
CA VAL A 23 16.73 -13.46 -13.05
C VAL A 23 17.97 -14.13 -12.43
N SER A 24 19.02 -13.36 -12.13
CA SER A 24 20.22 -13.91 -11.47
C SER A 24 19.93 -14.46 -10.06
N LEU A 25 19.04 -13.80 -9.31
CA LEU A 25 18.62 -14.24 -7.98
C LEU A 25 17.69 -15.46 -8.01
N ARG A 26 17.10 -15.79 -9.16
CA ARG A 26 16.32 -17.01 -9.37
C ARG A 26 17.23 -18.23 -9.57
N GLU A 27 18.34 -18.05 -10.28
CA GLU A 27 19.34 -19.10 -10.50
C GLU A 27 20.04 -19.48 -9.18
N LYS A 28 20.49 -18.47 -8.42
CA LYS A 28 21.13 -18.66 -7.11
C LYS A 28 20.96 -17.46 -6.19
N PRO A 29 20.92 -17.64 -4.86
CA PRO A 29 20.97 -16.53 -3.93
C PRO A 29 22.31 -15.78 -4.02
N LEU A 30 22.26 -14.45 -4.01
CA LEU A 30 23.45 -13.58 -4.10
C LEU A 30 23.42 -12.48 -3.04
N SER A 31 24.58 -12.13 -2.53
CA SER A 31 24.83 -10.97 -1.67
C SER A 31 24.93 -9.67 -2.47
N ILE A 32 24.91 -8.54 -1.77
CA ILE A 32 25.06 -7.21 -2.37
C ILE A 32 26.39 -7.08 -3.14
N THR A 33 27.48 -7.62 -2.59
CA THR A 33 28.82 -7.61 -3.22
C THR A 33 28.81 -8.42 -4.51
N GLU A 34 28.30 -9.66 -4.47
CA GLU A 34 28.23 -10.53 -5.64
C GLU A 34 27.41 -9.91 -6.79
N ILE A 35 26.31 -9.21 -6.46
CA ILE A 35 25.48 -8.50 -7.46
C ILE A 35 26.20 -7.26 -7.99
N ALA A 36 26.87 -6.49 -7.12
CA ALA A 36 27.64 -5.31 -7.50
C ALA A 36 28.73 -5.67 -8.51
N ASP A 37 29.46 -6.74 -8.25
CA ASP A 37 30.53 -7.23 -9.12
C ASP A 37 29.95 -7.76 -10.43
N LYS A 38 28.91 -8.62 -10.38
CA LYS A 38 28.30 -9.23 -11.57
C LYS A 38 27.74 -8.21 -12.56
N PHE A 39 27.17 -7.11 -12.06
CA PHE A 39 26.55 -6.08 -12.90
C PHE A 39 27.38 -4.79 -13.00
N SER A 40 28.62 -4.81 -12.50
CA SER A 40 29.56 -3.68 -12.49
C SER A 40 28.88 -2.38 -12.02
N MET A 41 28.26 -2.42 -10.85
CA MET A 41 27.49 -1.31 -10.30
C MET A 41 27.81 -1.04 -8.83
N PRO A 42 27.69 0.22 -8.36
CA PRO A 42 27.97 0.55 -6.98
C PRO A 42 27.08 -0.23 -6.00
N GLN A 43 27.64 -0.69 -4.88
CA GLN A 43 26.88 -1.39 -3.84
C GLN A 43 25.70 -0.55 -3.30
N SER A 44 25.84 0.78 -3.27
CA SER A 44 24.75 1.69 -2.91
C SER A 44 23.55 1.59 -3.86
N THR A 45 23.82 1.45 -5.16
CA THR A 45 22.79 1.25 -6.20
C THR A 45 22.15 -0.13 -6.04
N VAL A 46 22.94 -1.16 -5.79
CA VAL A 46 22.44 -2.52 -5.53
C VAL A 46 21.54 -2.56 -4.31
N ARG A 47 21.95 -1.95 -3.19
CA ARG A 47 21.14 -1.84 -1.96
C ARG A 47 19.80 -1.17 -2.25
N LYS A 48 19.81 -0.04 -2.96
CA LYS A 48 18.59 0.66 -3.37
C LYS A 48 17.68 -0.25 -4.20
N TYR A 49 18.23 -0.94 -5.21
CA TYR A 49 17.44 -1.81 -6.07
C TYR A 49 16.86 -3.02 -5.32
N LEU A 50 17.63 -3.64 -4.44
CA LEU A 50 17.16 -4.75 -3.61
C LEU A 50 16.07 -4.31 -2.64
N LEU A 51 16.20 -3.13 -2.02
CA LEU A 51 15.16 -2.57 -1.16
C LEU A 51 13.86 -2.35 -1.92
N GLU A 52 13.93 -1.77 -3.12
CA GLU A 52 12.74 -1.54 -3.96
C GLU A 52 12.12 -2.87 -4.44
N LEU A 53 12.94 -3.88 -4.74
CA LEU A 53 12.49 -5.23 -5.10
C LEU A 53 11.86 -5.96 -3.91
N GLU A 54 12.42 -5.80 -2.70
CA GLU A 54 11.92 -6.40 -1.46
C GLU A 54 10.59 -5.75 -1.05
N THR A 55 10.52 -4.42 -1.13
CA THR A 55 9.27 -3.66 -0.91
C THR A 55 8.19 -4.04 -1.93
N GLY A 56 8.58 -4.30 -3.18
CA GLY A 56 7.69 -4.84 -4.22
C GLY A 56 7.27 -6.30 -3.99
N GLY A 57 7.89 -7.00 -3.03
CA GLY A 57 7.64 -8.40 -2.71
C GLY A 57 8.26 -9.40 -3.69
N TYR A 58 9.26 -8.97 -4.48
CA TYR A 58 9.90 -9.79 -5.51
C TYR A 58 11.14 -10.54 -5.04
N VAL A 59 11.76 -10.09 -3.95
CA VAL A 59 12.91 -10.76 -3.33
C VAL A 59 12.67 -10.94 -1.84
N THR A 60 13.45 -11.83 -1.24
CA THR A 60 13.54 -11.99 0.21
C THR A 60 15.00 -12.14 0.60
N LYS A 61 15.36 -11.58 1.75
CA LYS A 61 16.68 -11.75 2.33
C LYS A 61 16.75 -13.07 3.11
N THR A 62 17.75 -13.88 2.82
CA THR A 62 18.03 -15.14 3.50
C THR A 62 18.82 -14.90 4.80
N PRO A 63 18.84 -15.87 5.74
CA PRO A 63 19.51 -15.69 7.04
C PRO A 63 21.02 -15.42 6.95
N ASP A 64 21.69 -15.92 5.90
CA ASP A 64 23.09 -15.68 5.57
C ASP A 64 23.35 -14.31 4.94
N GLY A 65 22.32 -13.45 4.83
CA GLY A 65 22.44 -12.09 4.33
C GLY A 65 22.40 -11.98 2.80
N LYS A 66 22.19 -13.08 2.08
CA LYS A 66 21.96 -13.09 0.63
C LYS A 66 20.50 -12.77 0.30
N PHE A 67 20.22 -12.58 -0.98
CA PHE A 67 18.89 -12.32 -1.50
C PHE A 67 18.50 -13.45 -2.44
N LYS A 68 17.21 -13.80 -2.44
CA LYS A 68 16.61 -14.80 -3.35
C LYS A 68 15.37 -14.21 -4.00
N ALA A 69 15.17 -14.49 -5.29
CA ALA A 69 13.95 -14.12 -5.98
C ALA A 69 12.75 -14.96 -5.48
N LYS A 70 11.62 -14.30 -5.24
CA LYS A 70 10.33 -14.94 -4.98
C LYS A 70 9.64 -15.26 -6.29
N ASP A 71 8.88 -16.35 -6.30
CA ASP A 71 8.01 -16.66 -7.44
C ASP A 71 6.83 -15.69 -7.47
N PHE A 72 6.49 -15.16 -8.64
CA PHE A 72 5.36 -14.25 -8.81
C PHE A 72 4.76 -14.33 -10.21
N LYS A 73 3.47 -13.99 -10.30
CA LYS A 73 2.74 -13.82 -11.54
C LYS A 73 1.95 -12.51 -11.48
N ILE A 74 2.01 -11.72 -12.55
CA ILE A 74 1.22 -10.50 -12.72
C ILE A 74 0.15 -10.79 -13.76
N VAL A 75 -1.12 -10.67 -13.35
CA VAL A 75 -2.28 -10.80 -14.24
C VAL A 75 -3.01 -9.47 -14.24
N LEU A 76 -2.98 -8.80 -15.39
CA LEU A 76 -3.64 -7.51 -15.60
C LEU A 76 -4.66 -7.64 -16.72
N SER A 77 -5.89 -7.24 -16.44
CA SER A 77 -6.95 -7.05 -17.42
C SER A 77 -7.63 -5.72 -17.14
N LEU A 78 -8.26 -5.13 -18.16
CA LEU A 78 -9.01 -3.89 -17.99
C LEU A 78 -10.14 -4.08 -16.97
N ASP A 79 -10.84 -5.21 -16.99
CA ASP A 79 -11.88 -5.53 -16.01
C ASP A 79 -11.34 -5.57 -14.57
N HIS A 80 -10.13 -6.10 -14.37
CA HIS A 80 -9.50 -6.09 -13.05
C HIS A 80 -9.15 -4.69 -12.60
N LEU A 81 -8.65 -3.82 -13.49
CA LEU A 81 -8.35 -2.44 -13.18
C LEU A 81 -9.62 -1.65 -12.84
N VAL A 82 -10.70 -1.82 -13.62
CA VAL A 82 -12.00 -1.20 -13.35
C VAL A 82 -12.52 -1.60 -11.98
N LYS A 83 -12.49 -2.89 -11.62
CA LYS A 83 -12.89 -3.36 -10.29
C LYS A 83 -12.04 -2.77 -9.17
N LEU A 84 -10.74 -2.62 -9.41
CA LEU A 84 -9.79 -2.16 -8.40
C LEU A 84 -9.89 -0.64 -8.15
N VAL A 85 -10.15 0.13 -9.21
CA VAL A 85 -10.47 1.56 -9.13
C VAL A 85 -11.84 1.76 -8.48
N LYS A 86 -12.86 1.03 -8.94
CA LYS A 86 -14.20 1.07 -8.32
C LYS A 86 -14.15 0.73 -6.84
N LYS A 87 -13.38 -0.27 -6.42
CA LYS A 87 -13.21 -0.57 -5.00
C LYS A 87 -12.57 0.57 -4.18
N GLU A 88 -11.72 1.40 -4.79
CA GLU A 88 -11.18 2.61 -4.15
C GLU A 88 -12.16 3.79 -4.20
N GLU A 89 -12.99 3.89 -5.23
CA GLU A 89 -14.03 4.93 -5.40
C GLU A 89 -15.34 4.64 -4.65
N GLU A 90 -15.64 3.37 -4.42
CA GLU A 90 -16.76 2.86 -3.61
C GLU A 90 -16.49 3.05 -2.12
N GLN A 91 -15.28 3.48 -1.73
CA GLN A 91 -15.08 4.09 -0.43
C GLN A 91 -15.80 5.43 -0.45
N LEU A 92 -16.75 5.62 0.46
CA LEU A 92 -17.56 6.82 0.54
C LEU A 92 -16.81 7.95 1.27
N THR A 93 -15.77 7.63 2.03
CA THR A 93 -14.93 8.60 2.76
C THR A 93 -14.38 9.73 1.86
N PRO A 94 -13.78 9.48 0.68
CA PRO A 94 -13.30 10.56 -0.20
C PRO A 94 -14.41 11.49 -0.71
N LEU A 95 -15.64 10.99 -0.89
CA LEU A 95 -16.79 11.80 -1.31
C LEU A 95 -17.25 12.70 -0.17
N ILE A 96 -17.41 12.14 1.03
CA ILE A 96 -17.81 12.88 2.23
C ILE A 96 -16.77 13.96 2.58
N VAL A 97 -15.47 13.63 2.45
CA VAL A 97 -14.37 14.58 2.69
C VAL A 97 -14.30 15.69 1.63
N LYS A 98 -14.67 15.39 0.38
CA LYS A 98 -14.74 16.40 -0.68
C LYS A 98 -15.86 17.41 -0.44
N GLU A 99 -16.98 16.95 0.12
CA GLU A 99 -18.16 17.78 0.40
C GLU A 99 -18.02 18.59 1.70
N HIS A 100 -17.53 17.97 2.77
CA HIS A 100 -17.48 18.59 4.10
C HIS A 100 -16.08 19.07 4.52
N GLY A 101 -15.06 18.83 3.69
CA GLY A 101 -13.68 19.21 3.92
C GLY A 101 -12.90 18.21 4.79
N THR A 102 -11.57 18.29 4.73
CA THR A 102 -10.65 17.36 5.42
C THR A 102 -10.67 17.47 6.94
N GLU A 103 -11.17 18.57 7.49
CA GLU A 103 -11.21 18.84 8.93
C GLU A 103 -12.15 17.88 9.69
N ILE A 104 -13.16 17.34 9.01
CA ILE A 104 -14.07 16.34 9.60
C ILE A 104 -13.32 15.10 10.07
N LEU A 105 -12.25 14.68 9.36
CA LEU A 105 -11.48 13.49 9.71
C LEU A 105 -10.68 13.68 11.00
N ARG A 106 -10.23 14.91 11.30
CA ARG A 106 -9.53 15.23 12.54
C ARG A 106 -10.50 15.13 13.72
N LYS A 107 -11.65 15.79 13.60
CA LYS A 107 -12.71 15.78 14.63
C LYS A 107 -13.32 14.39 14.84
N LEU A 108 -13.52 13.63 13.76
CA LEU A 108 -14.00 12.24 13.80
C LEU A 108 -13.11 11.35 14.68
N LYS A 109 -11.78 11.48 14.60
CA LYS A 109 -10.85 10.71 15.44
C LYS A 109 -10.98 11.04 16.93
N GLU A 110 -11.21 12.30 17.26
CA GLU A 110 -11.40 12.75 18.65
C GLU A 110 -12.71 12.20 19.24
N LEU A 111 -13.79 12.25 18.43
CA LEU A 111 -15.12 11.80 18.83
C LEU A 111 -15.27 10.28 18.84
N ALA A 112 -14.61 9.56 17.92
CA ALA A 112 -14.61 8.10 17.85
C ALA A 112 -14.13 7.44 19.15
N LEU A 113 -13.17 8.06 19.86
CA LEU A 113 -12.71 7.56 21.16
C LEU A 113 -13.81 7.60 22.23
N GLN A 114 -14.75 8.53 22.12
CA GLN A 114 -15.91 8.61 23.02
C GLN A 114 -16.98 7.58 22.62
N VAL A 115 -17.14 7.31 21.32
CA VAL A 115 -18.02 6.24 20.82
C VAL A 115 -17.55 4.87 21.31
N LYS A 116 -16.25 4.56 21.19
CA LYS A 116 -15.67 3.31 21.72
C LYS A 116 -15.84 3.15 23.23
N LYS A 117 -15.92 4.26 23.97
CA LYS A 117 -16.16 4.28 25.42
C LYS A 117 -17.64 4.22 25.80
N GLY A 118 -18.54 4.13 24.81
CA GLY A 118 -20.00 4.17 25.01
C GLY A 118 -20.51 5.52 25.51
N LYS A 119 -19.70 6.58 25.40
CA LYS A 119 -20.03 7.93 25.90
C LYS A 119 -20.76 8.78 24.86
N LEU A 120 -20.55 8.50 23.58
CA LEU A 120 -21.29 9.09 22.46
C LEU A 120 -21.86 7.97 21.60
N SER A 121 -23.03 8.19 21.04
CA SER A 121 -23.58 7.38 19.96
C SER A 121 -23.06 7.87 18.61
N ILE A 122 -23.23 7.06 17.56
CA ILE A 122 -22.93 7.46 16.19
C ILE A 122 -23.79 8.67 15.76
N TYR A 123 -25.01 8.80 16.29
CA TYR A 123 -25.89 9.96 16.04
C TYR A 123 -25.30 11.25 16.64
N ASP A 124 -24.79 11.20 17.86
CA ASP A 124 -24.19 12.38 18.50
C ASP A 124 -22.95 12.85 17.72
N VAL A 125 -22.15 11.91 17.22
CA VAL A 125 -21.00 12.23 16.36
C VAL A 125 -21.45 12.84 15.03
N ALA A 126 -22.53 12.34 14.45
CA ALA A 126 -23.09 12.87 13.22
C ALA A 126 -23.51 14.34 13.38
N GLU A 127 -24.20 14.65 14.47
CA GLU A 127 -24.61 16.02 14.81
C GLU A 127 -23.40 16.94 15.03
N HIS A 128 -22.39 16.48 15.77
CA HIS A 128 -21.17 17.24 16.02
C HIS A 128 -20.36 17.55 14.74
N LEU A 129 -20.42 16.66 13.75
CA LEU A 129 -19.69 16.81 12.49
C LEU A 129 -20.53 17.47 11.39
N GLY A 130 -21.84 17.68 11.62
CA GLY A 130 -22.76 18.17 10.59
C GLY A 130 -22.91 17.19 9.43
N LEU A 131 -22.86 15.89 9.73
CA LEU A 131 -22.98 14.79 8.77
C LEU A 131 -24.27 14.02 9.01
N THR A 132 -24.73 13.27 8.02
CA THR A 132 -25.79 12.28 8.26
C THR A 132 -25.27 11.12 9.11
N TYR A 133 -26.19 10.39 9.74
CA TYR A 133 -25.86 9.16 10.44
C TYR A 133 -25.13 8.16 9.53
N PHE A 134 -25.59 8.02 8.29
CA PHE A 134 -25.02 7.08 7.32
C PHE A 134 -23.59 7.47 6.96
N GLU A 135 -23.33 8.74 6.63
CA GLU A 135 -21.97 9.23 6.35
C GLU A 135 -21.05 9.07 7.54
N THR A 136 -21.56 9.34 8.75
CA THR A 136 -20.78 9.19 9.98
C THR A 136 -20.45 7.72 10.26
N TYR A 137 -21.40 6.82 10.08
CA TYR A 137 -21.20 5.39 10.22
C TYR A 137 -20.13 4.89 9.24
N VAL A 138 -20.27 5.25 7.98
CA VAL A 138 -19.33 4.94 6.89
C VAL A 138 -17.93 5.48 7.21
N LEU A 139 -17.81 6.74 7.63
CA LEU A 139 -16.52 7.32 7.98
C LEU A 139 -15.87 6.60 9.16
N LEU A 140 -16.65 6.23 10.17
CA LEU A 140 -16.15 5.48 11.33
C LEU A 140 -15.74 4.05 10.93
N GLU A 141 -16.53 3.36 10.11
CA GLU A 141 -16.28 2.00 9.63
C GLU A 141 -15.07 1.95 8.69
N GLU A 142 -15.04 2.78 7.64
CA GLU A 142 -13.93 2.84 6.68
C GLU A 142 -12.62 3.33 7.32
N SER A 143 -12.70 4.10 8.42
CA SER A 143 -11.53 4.52 9.20
C SER A 143 -11.10 3.52 10.29
N GLY A 144 -11.82 2.40 10.48
CA GLY A 144 -11.54 1.39 11.52
C GLY A 144 -11.72 1.91 12.96
N LEU A 145 -12.59 2.90 13.11
CA LEU A 145 -12.88 3.59 14.36
C LEU A 145 -14.07 3.02 15.12
N ILE A 146 -14.81 2.09 14.52
CA ILE A 146 -15.78 1.20 15.16
C ILE A 146 -15.65 -0.21 14.58
#